data_AF-D6V6G9-F1
#
_entry.id   AF-D6V6G9-F1
#
_cell.length_a   1.000
_cell.length_b   1.000
_cell.length_c   1.000
_cell.angle_alpha   90.00
_cell.angle_beta   90.00
_cell.angle_gamma   90.00
#
_symmetry.space_group_name_H-M   'P 1'
#
loop_
_entity.id
_entity.type
_entity.pdbx_description
1 polymer ?
#
loop_
_entity_poly.entity_id
_entity_poly.type
_entity_poly.pdbx_seq_one_letter_code
_entity_poly.pdbx_strand_id
1 'polypeptide(L)'
;MCLRGNHEALLETFLADPAGLHAWLHVGGWQTLESYGLSQTDMSASEFQIRRRLLGLFPKAHRLFLDCLHSSFSCGDFLFVHAGLRPGVPLAQQSLHDLLWIRDEFLSFKQSHGPLVVHGHTPVRHPELLPNRINIDTGAWMSGILTCIAIEGSKIVVL
;
A
#
# COMPACT_ATOMS: atom_id res chain seq x y z
N MET A 1 -6.33 10.46 7.56
CA MET A 1 -6.76 9.31 6.74
C MET A 1 -5.52 8.60 6.25
N CYS A 2 -5.43 7.28 6.40
CA CYS A 2 -4.33 6.46 5.89
C CYS A 2 -4.92 5.28 5.12
N LEU A 3 -4.33 4.96 3.97
CA LEU A 3 -4.78 3.85 3.14
C LEU A 3 -4.05 2.56 3.49
N ARG A 4 -4.74 1.43 3.37
CA ARG A 4 -4.13 0.10 3.42
C ARG A 4 -3.39 -0.14 2.12
N GLY A 5 -2.10 -0.45 2.21
CA GLY A 5 -1.31 -0.96 1.11
C GLY A 5 -1.28 -2.49 1.09
N ASN A 6 -0.69 -3.04 0.04
CA ASN A 6 -0.47 -4.47 -0.06
C ASN A 6 0.54 -4.99 0.98
N HIS A 7 1.49 -4.16 1.42
CA HIS A 7 2.45 -4.53 2.47
C HIS A 7 1.77 -4.64 3.85
N GLU A 8 0.83 -3.75 4.17
CA GLU A 8 0.01 -3.86 5.39
C GLU A 8 -0.87 -5.10 5.35
N ALA A 9 -1.47 -5.42 4.18
CA ALA A 9 -2.27 -6.63 4.02
C ALA A 9 -1.46 -7.92 4.21
N LEU A 10 -0.19 -7.94 3.77
CA LEU A 10 0.72 -9.06 4.01
C LEU A 10 1.14 -9.16 5.48
N LEU A 11 1.39 -8.04 6.15
CA LEU A 11 1.60 -8.01 7.60
C LEU A 11 0.37 -8.54 8.35
N GLU A 12 -0.84 -8.08 8.01
CA GLU A 12 -2.10 -8.56 8.60
C GLU A 12 -2.27 -10.07 8.40
N THR A 13 -1.94 -10.58 7.21
CA THR A 13 -1.94 -12.01 6.89
C THR A 13 -0.98 -12.76 7.81
N PHE A 14 0.27 -12.30 7.96
CA PHE A 14 1.25 -12.92 8.85
C PHE A 14 0.85 -12.86 10.33
N LEU A 15 0.26 -11.73 10.76
CA LEU A 15 -0.27 -11.59 12.11
C LEU A 15 -1.44 -12.56 12.37
N ALA A 16 -2.21 -12.94 11.36
CA ALA A 16 -3.28 -13.94 11.47
C ALA A 16 -2.74 -15.38 11.40
N ASP A 17 -1.86 -15.67 10.45
CA ASP A 17 -1.36 -17.00 10.12
C ASP A 17 0.16 -16.97 9.85
N PRO A 18 1.00 -17.75 10.56
CA PRO A 18 2.43 -17.78 10.31
C PRO A 18 2.83 -18.11 8.86
N ALA A 19 1.99 -18.82 8.11
CA ALA A 19 2.24 -19.14 6.69
C ALA A 19 2.34 -17.90 5.79
N GLY A 20 1.87 -16.74 6.25
CA GLY A 20 2.02 -15.47 5.55
C GLY A 20 3.45 -14.91 5.54
N LEU A 21 4.38 -15.48 6.32
CA LEU A 21 5.73 -14.92 6.48
C LEU A 21 6.48 -14.84 5.16
N HIS A 22 6.54 -15.94 4.42
CA HIS A 22 7.37 -16.02 3.22
C HIS A 22 7.01 -14.95 2.18
N ALA A 23 5.72 -14.75 1.90
CA ALA A 23 5.27 -13.71 0.96
C ALA A 23 5.64 -12.30 1.42
N TRP A 24 5.57 -12.04 2.74
CA TRP A 24 5.89 -10.75 3.31
C TRP A 24 7.41 -10.45 3.31
N LEU A 25 8.25 -11.47 3.50
CA LEU A 25 9.71 -11.32 3.47
C LEU A 25 10.22 -10.80 2.11
N HIS A 26 9.56 -11.15 1.01
CA HIS A 26 9.92 -10.67 -0.34
C HIS A 26 9.74 -9.16 -0.53
N VAL A 27 9.00 -8.51 0.37
CA VAL A 27 8.62 -7.10 0.22
C VAL A 27 8.90 -6.30 1.49
N GLY A 28 9.99 -6.61 2.19
CA GLY A 28 10.45 -5.81 3.33
C GLY A 28 9.94 -6.27 4.70
N GLY A 29 9.35 -7.46 4.78
CA GLY A 29 8.89 -8.02 6.05
C GLY A 29 10.02 -8.19 7.07
N TRP A 30 11.23 -8.52 6.63
CA TRP A 30 12.38 -8.67 7.53
C TRP A 30 12.78 -7.35 8.19
N GLN A 31 12.91 -6.29 7.41
CA GLN A 31 13.21 -4.94 7.89
C GLN A 31 12.15 -4.46 8.88
N THR A 32 10.89 -4.83 8.63
CA THR A 32 9.80 -4.54 9.58
C THR A 32 10.00 -5.32 10.88
N LEU A 33 10.28 -6.62 10.83
CA LEU A 33 10.58 -7.43 12.03
C LEU A 33 11.75 -6.87 12.84
N GLU A 34 12.82 -6.44 12.17
CA GLU A 34 13.98 -5.80 12.80
C GLU A 34 13.58 -4.49 13.51
N SER A 35 12.70 -3.68 12.90
CA SER A 35 12.20 -2.45 13.52
C SER A 35 11.42 -2.67 14.83
N TYR A 36 10.88 -3.88 15.03
CA TYR A 36 10.20 -4.29 16.27
C TYR A 36 11.13 -5.02 17.26
N GLY A 37 12.41 -5.20 16.93
CA GLY A 37 13.42 -5.80 17.83
C GLY A 37 13.68 -7.30 17.62
N LEU A 38 13.29 -7.88 16.48
CA LEU A 38 13.80 -9.19 16.07
C LEU A 38 15.18 -9.04 15.41
N SER A 39 16.02 -10.06 15.50
CA SER A 39 17.40 -10.02 14.97
C SER A 39 17.65 -11.13 13.96
N GLN A 40 18.72 -11.01 13.15
CA GLN A 40 19.09 -12.03 12.13
C GLN A 40 19.33 -13.43 12.70
N THR A 41 19.67 -13.54 13.98
CA THR A 41 19.73 -14.83 14.70
C THR A 41 18.38 -15.54 14.76
N ASP A 42 17.28 -14.83 14.51
CA ASP A 42 15.93 -15.36 14.49
C ASP A 42 15.53 -15.90 13.11
N MET A 43 16.37 -15.71 12.07
CA MET A 43 16.09 -16.24 10.73
C MET A 43 16.07 -17.76 10.66
N SER A 44 16.71 -18.45 11.61
CA SER A 44 16.63 -19.91 11.73
C SER A 44 15.42 -20.38 12.55
N ALA A 45 14.64 -19.48 13.13
CA ALA A 45 13.45 -19.82 13.88
C ALA A 45 12.30 -20.18 12.94
N SER A 46 11.35 -20.99 13.42
CA SER A 46 10.16 -21.30 12.62
C SER A 46 9.26 -20.08 12.47
N GLU A 47 8.46 -20.03 11.41
CA GLU A 47 7.51 -18.93 11.15
C GLU A 47 6.58 -18.69 12.36
N PHE A 48 6.18 -19.78 13.04
CA PHE A 48 5.40 -19.72 14.27
C PHE A 48 6.14 -19.02 15.41
N GLN A 49 7.44 -19.31 15.60
CA GLN A 49 8.27 -18.68 16.63
C GLN A 49 8.47 -17.19 16.35
N ILE A 50 8.73 -16.83 15.09
CA ILE A 50 8.86 -15.43 14.64
C ILE A 50 7.55 -14.68 14.90
N ARG A 51 6.42 -15.25 14.48
CA ARG A 51 5.08 -14.65 14.69
C ARG A 51 4.78 -14.44 16.17
N ARG A 52 5.03 -15.47 17.00
CA ARG A 52 4.78 -15.38 18.45
C ARG A 52 5.59 -14.25 19.09
N ARG A 53 6.86 -14.09 18.68
CA ARG A 53 7.72 -13.01 19.19
C ARG A 53 7.24 -11.65 18.72
N LEU A 54 6.91 -11.50 17.43
CA LEU A 54 6.34 -10.26 16.91
C LEU A 54 5.08 -9.89 17.69
N LEU A 55 4.14 -10.81 17.89
CA LEU A 55 2.90 -10.55 18.65
C LEU A 55 3.17 -10.09 20.10
N GLY A 56 4.24 -10.56 20.74
CA GLY A 56 4.65 -10.11 22.06
C GLY A 56 5.28 -8.71 22.08
N LEU A 57 5.85 -8.28 20.95
CA LEU A 57 6.49 -6.97 20.77
C LEU A 57 5.58 -5.94 20.09
N PHE A 58 4.49 -6.39 19.45
CA PHE A 58 3.64 -5.55 18.61
C PHE A 58 2.77 -4.62 19.46
N PRO A 59 2.97 -3.29 19.41
CA PRO A 59 2.22 -2.37 20.25
C PRO A 59 0.73 -2.40 19.91
N LYS A 60 -0.12 -2.34 20.95
CA LYS A 60 -1.58 -2.23 20.77
C LYS A 60 -1.98 -1.05 19.89
N ALA A 61 -1.26 0.08 20.01
CA ALA A 61 -1.50 1.27 19.18
C ALA A 61 -1.29 0.98 17.68
N HIS A 62 -0.31 0.16 17.30
CA HIS A 62 -0.06 -0.19 15.91
C HIS A 62 -1.13 -1.13 15.38
N ARG A 63 -1.63 -2.06 16.21
CA ARG A 63 -2.78 -2.89 15.85
C ARG A 63 -4.02 -2.04 15.57
N LEU A 64 -4.33 -1.10 16.46
CA LEU A 64 -5.45 -0.18 16.28
C LEU A 64 -5.29 0.69 15.02
N PHE A 65 -4.06 1.12 14.71
CA PHE A 65 -3.77 1.84 13.48
C PHE A 65 -4.11 1.02 12.24
N LEU A 66 -3.69 -0.26 12.18
CA LEU A 66 -4.04 -1.17 11.07
C LEU A 66 -5.55 -1.33 10.92
N ASP A 67 -6.28 -1.48 12.04
CA ASP A 67 -7.74 -1.61 12.04
C ASP A 67 -8.45 -0.33 11.53
N CYS A 68 -7.77 0.84 11.55
CA CYS A 68 -8.28 2.11 11.03
C CYS A 68 -7.94 2.39 9.55
N LEU A 69 -7.15 1.53 8.89
CA LEU A 69 -6.76 1.72 7.50
C LEU A 69 -7.95 1.50 6.56
N HIS A 70 -8.12 2.42 5.61
CA HIS A 70 -9.15 2.35 4.58
C HIS A 70 -8.57 1.79 3.28
N SER A 71 -9.32 1.00 2.52
CA SER A 71 -8.83 0.50 1.23
C SER A 71 -8.89 1.55 0.12
N SER A 72 -9.73 2.57 0.30
CA SER A 72 -9.82 3.74 -0.57
C SER A 72 -10.43 4.93 0.17
N PHE A 73 -10.32 6.11 -0.41
CA PHE A 73 -10.95 7.33 0.07
C PHE A 73 -11.41 8.19 -1.10
N SER A 74 -12.61 8.74 -1.04
CA SER A 74 -13.16 9.62 -2.08
C SER A 74 -13.32 11.04 -1.54
N CYS A 75 -12.92 12.03 -2.33
CA CYS A 75 -13.08 13.44 -2.00
C CYS A 75 -13.32 14.25 -3.27
N GLY A 76 -14.57 14.68 -3.48
CA GLY A 76 -14.99 15.33 -4.72
C GLY A 76 -14.72 14.43 -5.92
N ASP A 77 -14.02 14.96 -6.93
CA ASP A 77 -13.69 14.24 -8.16
C ASP A 77 -12.49 13.29 -8.02
N PHE A 78 -11.90 13.17 -6.83
CA PHE A 78 -10.70 12.36 -6.59
C PHE A 78 -11.02 11.07 -5.87
N LEU A 79 -10.33 10.00 -6.28
CA LEU A 79 -10.28 8.74 -5.56
C LEU A 79 -8.83 8.45 -5.19
N PHE A 80 -8.57 8.21 -3.91
CA PHE A 80 -7.29 7.77 -3.39
C PHE A 80 -7.35 6.27 -3.13
N VAL A 81 -6.41 5.52 -3.70
CA VAL A 81 -6.30 4.06 -3.58
C VAL A 81 -4.82 3.68 -3.63
N HIS A 82 -4.42 2.57 -3.00
CA HIS A 82 -3.02 2.17 -2.99
C HIS A 82 -2.49 1.82 -4.39
N ALA A 83 -3.14 0.89 -5.11
CA ALA A 83 -2.67 0.40 -6.40
C ALA A 83 -3.42 0.99 -7.60
N GLY A 84 -4.74 0.84 -7.63
CA GLY A 84 -5.55 1.29 -8.76
C GLY A 84 -6.95 0.67 -8.80
N LEU A 85 -7.58 0.74 -9.97
CA LEU A 85 -8.92 0.22 -10.22
C LEU A 85 -8.92 -0.75 -11.40
N ARG A 86 -9.72 -1.82 -11.30
CA ARG A 86 -10.05 -2.69 -12.43
C ARG A 86 -10.85 -1.90 -13.48
N PRO A 87 -10.35 -1.71 -14.71
CA PRO A 87 -11.09 -0.95 -15.72
C PRO A 87 -12.43 -1.60 -16.08
N GLY A 88 -13.45 -0.77 -16.35
CA GLY A 88 -14.80 -1.23 -16.69
C GLY A 88 -15.62 -1.77 -15.51
N VAL A 89 -15.04 -1.86 -14.31
CA VAL A 89 -15.76 -2.28 -13.09
C VAL A 89 -16.17 -1.05 -12.28
N PRO A 90 -17.46 -0.90 -11.91
CA PRO A 90 -17.92 0.20 -11.05
C PRO A 90 -17.18 0.23 -9.71
N LEU A 91 -16.95 1.42 -9.15
CA LEU A 91 -16.20 1.59 -7.90
C LEU A 91 -16.73 0.72 -6.75
N ALA A 92 -18.06 0.62 -6.61
CA ALA A 92 -18.72 -0.20 -5.59
C ALA A 92 -18.53 -1.72 -5.76
N GLN A 93 -18.04 -2.16 -6.92
CA GLN A 93 -17.81 -3.57 -7.27
C GLN A 93 -16.33 -3.90 -7.39
N GLN A 94 -15.44 -2.95 -7.11
CA GLN A 94 -14.00 -3.18 -7.11
C GLN A 94 -13.63 -4.20 -6.05
N SER A 95 -12.80 -5.17 -6.41
CA SER A 95 -12.31 -6.15 -5.46
C SER A 95 -11.22 -5.54 -4.57
N LEU A 96 -11.16 -5.94 -3.30
CA LEU A 96 -10.05 -5.53 -2.43
C LEU A 96 -8.69 -5.92 -3.02
N HIS A 97 -8.63 -7.05 -3.72
CA HIS A 97 -7.40 -7.50 -4.38
C HIS A 97 -6.94 -6.48 -5.43
N ASP A 98 -7.83 -6.00 -6.29
CA ASP A 98 -7.47 -5.00 -7.30
C ASP A 98 -6.99 -3.69 -6.66
N LEU A 99 -7.71 -3.18 -5.65
CA LEU A 99 -7.35 -1.94 -4.96
C LEU A 99 -5.92 -1.97 -4.36
N LEU A 100 -5.45 -3.15 -3.99
CA LEU A 100 -4.14 -3.34 -3.36
C LEU A 100 -3.05 -3.83 -4.32
N TRP A 101 -3.38 -4.56 -5.38
CA TRP A 101 -2.39 -5.31 -6.15
C TRP A 101 -2.34 -5.00 -7.65
N ILE A 102 -3.38 -4.40 -8.24
CA ILE A 102 -3.46 -4.22 -9.69
C ILE A 102 -2.27 -3.41 -10.24
N ARG A 103 -1.80 -3.76 -11.44
CA ARG A 103 -0.72 -3.07 -12.14
C ARG A 103 -1.11 -2.83 -13.60
N ASP A 104 -0.67 -3.71 -14.49
CA ASP A 104 -0.62 -3.46 -15.93
C ASP A 104 -1.97 -3.06 -16.53
N GLU A 105 -3.07 -3.70 -16.12
CA GLU A 105 -4.39 -3.39 -16.66
C GLU A 105 -4.89 -2.00 -16.25
N PHE A 106 -4.53 -1.54 -15.05
CA PHE A 106 -4.84 -0.18 -14.60
C PHE A 106 -3.90 0.84 -15.25
N LEU A 107 -2.59 0.56 -15.26
CA LEU A 107 -1.58 1.48 -15.78
C LEU A 107 -1.68 1.69 -17.29
N SER A 108 -2.06 0.66 -18.04
CA SER A 108 -2.26 0.74 -19.50
C SER A 108 -3.61 1.33 -19.91
N PHE A 109 -4.55 1.49 -18.97
CA PHE A 109 -5.87 2.05 -19.26
C PHE A 109 -5.80 3.58 -19.45
N LYS A 110 -6.35 4.05 -20.56
CA LYS A 110 -6.26 5.46 -21.00
C LYS A 110 -7.57 6.24 -20.91
N GLN A 111 -8.69 5.57 -20.65
CA GLN A 111 -9.99 6.23 -20.54
C GLN A 111 -10.25 6.68 -19.10
N SER A 112 -11.28 7.51 -18.93
CA SER A 112 -11.69 7.98 -17.60
C SER A 112 -12.20 6.81 -16.74
N HIS A 113 -11.90 6.86 -15.45
CA HIS A 113 -12.48 5.97 -14.44
C HIS A 113 -13.79 6.53 -13.84
N GLY A 114 -14.16 7.76 -14.18
CA GLY A 114 -15.12 8.57 -13.41
C GLY A 114 -14.37 9.60 -12.56
N PRO A 115 -13.76 9.21 -11.43
CA PRO A 115 -12.87 10.08 -10.66
C PRO A 115 -11.45 10.09 -11.24
N LEU A 116 -10.67 11.11 -10.86
CA LEU A 116 -9.22 11.13 -11.02
C LEU A 116 -8.57 10.28 -9.92
N VAL A 117 -7.89 9.20 -10.32
CA VAL A 117 -7.35 8.20 -9.37
C VAL A 117 -5.94 8.59 -8.91
N VAL A 118 -5.76 8.93 -7.63
CA VAL A 118 -4.45 9.13 -7.01
C VAL A 118 -3.98 7.83 -6.38
N HIS A 119 -2.78 7.36 -6.76
CA HIS A 119 -2.28 6.06 -6.36
C HIS A 119 -0.76 6.00 -6.20
N GLY A 120 -0.29 4.83 -5.74
CA GLY A 120 1.13 4.46 -5.67
C GLY A 120 1.35 3.04 -6.19
N HIS A 121 1.99 2.19 -5.38
CA HIS A 121 2.25 0.74 -5.58
C HIS A 121 3.23 0.36 -6.70
N THR A 122 3.27 1.15 -7.77
CA THR A 122 4.21 0.97 -8.88
C THR A 122 5.16 2.15 -8.94
N PRO A 123 6.40 1.97 -8.42
CA PRO A 123 7.38 3.04 -8.40
C PRO A 123 7.68 3.60 -9.79
N VAL A 124 7.73 4.93 -9.89
CA VAL A 124 8.11 5.69 -11.09
C VAL A 124 9.25 6.65 -10.76
N ARG A 125 10.04 7.07 -11.76
CA ARG A 125 11.17 7.99 -11.53
C ARG A 125 10.74 9.40 -11.12
N HIS A 126 9.63 9.86 -11.67
CA HIS A 126 9.00 11.15 -11.38
C HIS A 126 7.49 10.91 -11.26
N PRO A 127 6.76 11.72 -10.48
CA PRO A 127 5.32 11.59 -10.42
C PRO A 127 4.69 11.68 -11.81
N GLU A 128 3.73 10.79 -12.07
CA GLU A 128 3.03 10.70 -13.35
C GLU A 128 1.66 11.34 -13.19
N LEU A 129 1.42 12.46 -13.86
CA LEU A 129 0.14 13.16 -13.86
C LEU A 129 -0.53 12.96 -15.22
N LEU A 130 -1.54 12.09 -15.27
CA LEU A 130 -2.33 11.81 -16.45
C LEU A 130 -3.79 12.23 -16.26
N PRO A 131 -4.57 12.41 -17.34
CA PRO A 131 -5.95 12.85 -17.24
C PRO A 131 -6.88 11.93 -16.44
N ASN A 132 -6.51 10.65 -16.27
CA ASN A 132 -7.32 9.65 -15.56
C ASN A 132 -6.68 9.12 -14.27
N ARG A 133 -5.39 9.38 -14.02
CA ARG A 133 -4.70 8.96 -12.80
C ARG A 133 -3.49 9.83 -12.46
N ILE A 134 -3.09 9.82 -11.21
CA ILE A 134 -1.87 10.43 -10.70
C ILE A 134 -1.10 9.39 -9.89
N ASN A 135 0.12 9.06 -10.29
CA ASN A 135 1.02 8.20 -9.52
C ASN A 135 2.03 9.06 -8.74
N ILE A 136 2.04 8.91 -7.41
CA ILE A 136 2.95 9.63 -6.51
C ILE A 136 4.00 8.71 -5.87
N ASP A 137 4.05 7.43 -6.23
CA ASP A 137 5.09 6.52 -5.74
C ASP A 137 6.39 6.73 -6.51
N THR A 138 7.27 7.59 -5.97
CA THR A 138 8.63 7.79 -6.48
C THR A 138 9.66 6.84 -5.88
N GLY A 139 9.20 5.75 -5.27
CA GLY A 139 10.06 4.73 -4.68
C GLY A 139 10.93 5.27 -3.55
N ALA A 140 10.36 6.02 -2.60
CA ALA A 140 11.09 6.71 -1.54
C ALA A 140 12.08 5.83 -0.77
N TRP A 141 11.76 4.55 -0.57
CA TRP A 141 12.64 3.57 0.09
C TRP A 141 13.95 3.30 -0.67
N MET A 142 13.95 3.49 -1.99
CA MET A 142 15.12 3.29 -2.87
C MET A 142 15.74 4.63 -3.30
N SER A 143 14.91 5.61 -3.66
CA SER A 143 15.36 6.90 -4.22
C SER A 143 15.67 7.95 -3.16
N GLY A 144 15.14 7.79 -1.94
CA GLY A 144 15.14 8.84 -0.92
C GLY A 144 14.16 9.99 -1.20
N ILE A 145 13.38 9.92 -2.28
CA ILE A 145 12.45 10.97 -2.70
C ILE A 145 11.03 10.55 -2.36
N LEU A 146 10.43 11.24 -1.40
CA LEU A 146 9.01 11.13 -1.07
C LEU A 146 8.24 12.24 -1.79
N THR A 147 7.38 11.86 -2.72
CA THR A 147 6.55 12.82 -3.45
C THR A 147 5.29 13.19 -2.67
N CYS A 148 4.96 14.48 -2.66
CA CYS A 148 3.69 14.98 -2.15
C CYS A 148 3.00 15.83 -3.22
N ILE A 149 1.66 15.82 -3.23
CA ILE A 149 0.85 16.70 -4.07
C ILE A 149 -0.10 17.53 -3.22
N ALA A 150 -0.30 18.79 -3.61
CA ALA A 150 -1.35 19.66 -3.11
C ALA A 150 -2.46 19.77 -4.16
N ILE A 151 -3.71 19.63 -3.70
CA ILE A 151 -4.91 19.71 -4.54
C ILE A 151 -5.78 20.86 -4.03
N GLU A 152 -6.03 21.85 -4.87
CA GLU A 152 -6.89 23.01 -4.57
C GLU A 152 -7.85 23.25 -5.75
N GLY A 153 -9.11 22.89 -5.58
CA GLY A 153 -10.07 22.84 -6.69
C GLY A 153 -9.58 21.88 -7.78
N SER A 154 -9.37 22.39 -9.00
CA SER A 154 -8.81 21.64 -10.12
C SER A 154 -7.29 21.75 -10.25
N LYS A 155 -6.63 22.54 -9.39
CA LYS A 155 -5.18 22.74 -9.44
C LYS A 155 -4.48 21.62 -8.67
N ILE A 156 -3.51 20.99 -9.32
CA ILE A 156 -2.63 19.97 -8.74
C ILE A 156 -1.19 20.51 -8.80
N VAL A 157 -0.50 20.51 -7.68
CA VAL A 157 0.90 20.94 -7.56
C VAL A 157 1.71 19.83 -6.92
N VAL A 158 2.82 19.43 -7.54
CA VAL A 158 3.83 18.56 -6.92
C VAL A 158 4.73 19.44 -6.04
N LEU A 159 4.91 19.06 -4.78
CA LEU A 159 5.67 19.79 -3.76
C LEU A 159 7.15 19.35 -3.70
#